data_AF-A0A535XH84-F1
#
_entry.id   AF-A0A535XH84-F1
#
_cell.length_a   1.000
_cell.length_b   1.000
_cell.length_c   1.000
_cell.angle_alpha   90.00
_cell.angle_beta   90.00
_cell.angle_gamma   90.00
#
_symmetry.space_group_name_H-M   'P 1'
#
loop_
_entity.id
_entity.type
_entity.pdbx_description
1 polymer ?
#
loop_
_entity_poly.entity_id
_entity_poly.type
_entity_poly.pdbx_seq_one_letter_code
_entity_poly.pdbx_strand_id
1 'polypeptide(L)'
;MQDPAPSDPRNDPPGLAQPFSDVRYSRWDGTQRLDALEAEELLGAMADELLSGGDLEDAMARLSRWGIPGRMEGLKDLLERLRTAKQRRAQRHDLSKTFDELKEKLEEVKKLERDGLDRRRNAEAPNEQLKAAMEKLASERMAQLDALPEDFGRAVRALKDYEFVEPKAAEKYQELLKELQQQVLGSYFKNMRESLQNLTPEQLERTRQMIRDLNRALKERMDGGEPDFEAFQRQYPELAGNAKDWDDLLRQLAQGMAAMRSLWQSMSSDMRSQLEELLGAAFNDPGLQDAMNDLAETLGQLMPMDGYDHAMS
;
A
#
# COMPACT_ATOMS: atom_id res chain seq x y z
N MET A 1 32.73 4.60 -39.03
CA MET A 1 32.22 3.92 -37.82
C MET A 1 32.78 4.69 -36.64
N GLN A 2 31.92 5.42 -35.95
CA GLN A 2 32.26 6.23 -34.78
C GLN A 2 32.24 5.35 -33.53
N ASP A 3 33.24 5.51 -32.67
CA ASP A 3 33.30 4.92 -31.33
C ASP A 3 32.17 5.45 -30.42
N PRO A 4 31.57 4.62 -29.56
CA PRO A 4 30.57 5.08 -28.59
C PRO A 4 31.24 5.80 -27.42
N ALA A 5 30.62 6.91 -27.00
CA ALA A 5 31.05 7.77 -25.89
C ALA A 5 30.96 7.07 -24.51
N PRO A 6 31.79 7.47 -23.52
CA PRO A 6 31.74 6.88 -22.18
C PRO A 6 30.46 7.27 -21.43
N SER A 7 29.84 6.28 -20.81
CA SER A 7 28.63 6.38 -19.97
C SER A 7 28.88 7.17 -18.68
N ASP A 8 27.98 8.11 -18.39
CA ASP A 8 27.98 8.98 -17.21
C ASP A 8 27.62 8.17 -15.93
N PRO A 9 28.47 8.14 -14.88
CA PRO A 9 28.26 7.35 -13.66
C PRO A 9 27.19 7.92 -12.71
N ARG A 10 26.43 8.94 -13.13
CA ARG A 10 25.45 9.63 -12.28
C ARG A 10 24.06 8.99 -12.19
N ASN A 11 23.79 7.86 -12.85
CA ASN A 11 22.41 7.37 -12.96
C ASN A 11 22.17 5.86 -12.73
N ASP A 12 23.11 5.13 -12.12
CA ASP A 12 22.82 3.76 -11.67
C ASP A 12 22.36 3.76 -10.19
N PRO A 13 21.17 3.22 -9.87
CA PRO A 13 20.81 2.98 -8.48
C PRO A 13 21.75 1.91 -7.89
N PRO A 14 22.27 2.08 -6.67
CA PRO A 14 23.19 1.10 -6.11
C PRO A 14 22.47 -0.23 -5.90
N GLY A 15 22.88 -1.25 -6.66
CA GLY A 15 22.46 -2.63 -6.48
C GLY A 15 22.94 -3.14 -5.12
N LEU A 16 22.02 -3.25 -4.16
CA LEU A 16 22.29 -3.81 -2.82
C LEU A 16 22.33 -5.35 -2.87
N ALA A 17 23.23 -5.90 -3.67
CA ALA A 17 23.52 -7.32 -3.74
C ALA A 17 24.97 -7.58 -3.30
N GLN A 18 25.31 -7.25 -2.05
CA GLN A 18 26.46 -7.86 -1.38
C GLN A 18 26.14 -8.15 0.09
N PRO A 19 26.46 -9.36 0.60
CA PRO A 19 26.37 -9.66 2.02
C PRO A 19 27.31 -8.68 2.75
N PHE A 20 26.83 -8.08 3.85
CA PHE A 20 27.52 -7.04 4.61
C PHE A 20 29.03 -7.35 4.72
N SER A 21 29.83 -6.61 3.95
CA SER A 21 31.28 -6.61 4.14
C SER A 21 31.55 -6.20 5.58
N ASP A 22 32.36 -6.98 6.29
CA ASP A 22 32.86 -6.69 7.63
C ASP A 22 33.03 -5.18 7.83
N VAL A 23 32.23 -4.60 8.73
CA VAL A 23 32.36 -3.19 9.10
C VAL A 23 33.67 -3.05 9.85
N ARG A 24 34.73 -2.67 9.12
CA ARG A 24 36.06 -2.46 9.68
C ARG A 24 36.15 -1.05 10.24
N TYR A 25 36.14 -0.94 11.56
CA TYR A 25 36.48 0.30 12.25
C TYR A 25 37.97 0.58 12.04
N SER A 26 38.31 1.70 11.40
CA SER A 26 39.68 2.17 11.24
C SER A 26 39.95 3.37 12.16
N ARG A 27 41.22 3.59 12.48
CA ARG A 27 41.66 4.81 13.16
C ARG A 27 41.46 6.01 12.23
N TRP A 28 41.05 7.15 12.79
CA TRP A 28 40.87 8.40 12.05
C TRP A 28 42.20 8.81 11.40
N ASP A 29 42.27 8.83 10.07
CA ASP A 29 43.48 9.14 9.31
C ASP A 29 43.44 10.54 8.65
N GLY A 30 42.34 11.28 8.85
CA GLY A 30 42.18 12.65 8.38
C GLY A 30 41.90 12.79 6.89
N THR A 31 41.78 11.69 6.14
CA THR A 31 41.43 11.72 4.70
C THR A 31 39.91 11.78 4.47
N GLN A 32 39.12 11.59 5.52
CA GLN A 32 37.66 11.65 5.46
C GLN A 32 37.21 13.10 5.26
N ARG A 33 36.57 13.36 4.13
CA ARG A 33 35.85 14.61 3.90
C ARG A 33 34.49 14.52 4.59
N LEU A 34 34.37 15.13 5.76
CA LEU A 34 33.07 15.54 6.29
C LEU A 34 32.67 16.76 5.47
N ASP A 35 31.53 16.73 4.77
CA ASP A 35 31.00 17.93 4.12
C ASP A 35 30.89 19.01 5.19
N ALA A 36 31.73 20.04 5.04
CA ALA A 36 32.32 20.73 6.17
C ALA A 36 31.27 21.55 6.92
N LEU A 37 31.03 21.18 8.17
CA LEU A 37 30.54 22.15 9.15
C LEU A 37 31.51 23.33 9.16
N GLU A 38 31.02 24.52 8.88
CA GLU A 38 31.86 25.69 8.94
C GLU A 38 32.20 25.96 10.41
N ALA A 39 33.44 26.38 10.69
CA ALA A 39 33.86 26.67 12.06
C ALA A 39 32.96 27.71 12.74
N GLU A 40 32.39 28.63 11.95
CA GLU A 40 31.45 29.65 12.39
C GLU A 40 30.06 29.07 12.74
N GLU A 41 29.58 28.06 12.01
CA GLU A 41 28.35 27.32 12.34
C GLU A 41 28.49 26.55 13.66
N LEU A 42 29.66 25.90 13.84
CA LEU A 42 30.00 25.19 15.07
C LEU A 42 30.11 26.13 16.26
N LEU A 43 30.82 27.24 16.10
CA LEU A 43 30.94 28.27 17.12
C LEU A 43 29.58 28.88 17.46
N GLY A 44 28.75 29.18 16.46
CA GLY A 44 27.39 29.68 16.65
C GLY A 44 26.50 28.71 17.43
N ALA A 45 26.56 27.41 17.11
CA ALA A 45 25.80 26.38 17.82
C ALA A 45 26.24 26.19 19.29
N MET A 46 27.49 26.53 19.62
CA MET A 46 28.04 26.47 20.98
C MET A 46 28.04 27.82 21.71
N ALA A 47 27.78 28.93 21.00
CA ALA A 47 27.97 30.29 21.50
C ALA A 47 27.11 30.59 22.72
N ASP A 48 25.83 30.22 22.70
CA ASP A 48 24.92 30.47 23.83
C ASP A 48 25.41 29.79 25.13
N GLU A 49 25.97 28.59 25.03
CA GLU A 49 26.47 27.84 26.20
C GLU A 49 27.78 28.47 26.73
N LEU A 50 28.70 28.80 25.82
CA LEU A 50 29.97 29.47 26.17
C LEU A 50 29.75 30.87 26.75
N LEU A 51 28.77 31.61 26.23
CA LEU A 51 28.38 32.94 26.74
C LEU A 51 27.66 32.86 28.09
N SER A 52 27.00 31.74 28.39
CA SER A 52 26.38 31.48 29.70
C SER A 52 27.38 31.05 30.78
N GLY A 53 28.67 30.90 30.42
CA GLY A 53 29.75 30.50 31.32
C GLY A 53 29.97 28.99 31.43
N GLY A 54 29.43 28.21 30.49
CA GLY A 54 29.62 26.76 30.41
C GLY A 54 31.01 26.34 29.90
N ASP A 55 31.39 25.09 30.19
CA ASP A 55 32.64 24.50 29.71
C ASP A 55 32.51 24.06 28.23
N LEU A 56 33.61 24.16 27.48
CA LEU A 56 33.68 23.74 26.08
C LEU A 56 33.41 22.25 25.92
N GLU A 57 33.86 21.43 26.88
CA GLU A 57 33.58 19.98 26.85
C GLU A 57 32.08 19.69 26.94
N ASP A 58 31.34 20.43 27.76
CA ASP A 58 29.89 20.28 27.91
C ASP A 58 29.15 20.72 26.64
N ALA A 59 29.58 21.85 26.04
CA ALA A 59 29.05 22.33 24.77
C ALA A 59 29.25 21.31 23.65
N MET A 60 30.45 20.71 23.55
CA MET A 60 30.73 19.64 22.58
C MET A 60 29.94 18.35 22.87
N ALA A 61 29.82 17.96 24.14
CA ALA A 61 29.06 16.78 24.54
C ALA A 61 27.57 16.93 24.17
N ARG A 62 27.01 18.13 24.37
CA ARG A 62 25.64 18.49 23.99
C ARG A 62 25.47 18.48 22.48
N LEU A 63 26.38 19.14 21.75
CA LEU A 63 26.38 19.16 20.29
C LEU A 63 26.44 17.75 19.69
N SER A 64 27.28 16.85 20.24
CA SER A 64 27.35 15.46 19.78
C SER A 64 26.04 14.70 20.03
N ARG A 65 25.33 15.02 21.12
CA ARG A 65 24.12 14.31 21.55
C ARG A 65 22.90 14.74 20.75
N TRP A 66 22.79 16.04 20.47
CA TRP A 66 21.61 16.67 19.89
C TRP A 66 21.80 17.13 18.43
N GLY A 67 23.03 17.27 17.97
CA GLY A 67 23.35 17.73 16.62
C GLY A 67 23.10 19.23 16.41
N ILE A 68 23.14 19.64 15.14
CA ILE A 68 22.77 20.98 14.66
C ILE A 68 21.55 20.78 13.73
N PRO A 69 20.36 21.30 14.09
CA PRO A 69 19.16 21.13 13.28
C PRO A 69 19.38 21.50 11.80
N GLY A 70 19.02 20.60 10.88
CA GLY A 70 19.15 20.81 9.44
C GLY A 70 20.57 20.71 8.87
N ARG A 71 21.60 20.55 9.71
CA ARG A 71 23.02 20.53 9.30
C ARG A 71 23.77 19.28 9.75
N MET A 72 23.57 18.84 11.00
CA MET A 72 24.20 17.65 11.57
C MET A 72 23.20 16.91 12.47
N GLU A 73 22.94 15.64 12.17
CA GLU A 73 22.15 14.75 13.05
C GLU A 73 22.94 14.46 14.34
N GLY A 74 22.28 14.51 15.49
CA GLY A 74 22.90 14.11 16.76
C GLY A 74 23.05 12.59 16.88
N LEU A 75 23.89 12.13 17.82
CA LEU A 75 24.02 10.70 18.14
C LEU A 75 22.66 10.08 18.50
N LYS A 76 21.78 10.86 19.17
CA LYS A 76 20.44 10.41 19.51
C LYS A 76 19.60 10.14 18.25
N ASP A 77 19.66 11.03 17.27
CA ASP A 77 18.92 10.90 16.01
C ASP A 77 19.45 9.73 15.18
N LEU A 78 20.78 9.57 15.14
CA LEU A 78 21.43 8.42 14.50
C LEU A 78 21.04 7.09 15.16
N LEU A 79 20.99 7.02 16.49
CA LEU A 79 20.54 5.84 17.22
C LEU A 79 19.06 5.55 16.97
N GLU A 80 18.21 6.58 16.94
CA GLU A 80 16.79 6.45 16.64
C GLU A 80 16.60 5.92 15.22
N ARG A 81 17.28 6.52 14.24
CA ARG A 81 17.28 6.09 12.84
C ARG A 81 17.77 4.65 12.68
N LEU A 82 18.81 4.25 13.42
CA LEU A 82 19.30 2.86 13.43
C LEU A 82 18.27 1.89 14.03
N ARG A 83 17.60 2.27 15.13
CA ARG A 83 16.51 1.48 15.72
C ARG A 83 15.35 1.32 14.73
N THR A 84 14.92 2.40 14.09
CA THR A 84 13.89 2.37 13.06
C THR A 84 14.29 1.48 11.89
N ALA A 85 15.54 1.58 11.42
CA ALA A 85 16.06 0.73 10.34
C ALA A 85 16.09 -0.75 10.72
N LYS A 86 16.53 -1.08 11.95
CA LYS A 86 16.52 -2.44 12.49
C LYS A 86 15.10 -2.99 12.58
N GLN A 87 14.17 -2.20 13.10
CA GLN A 87 12.76 -2.59 13.25
C GLN A 87 12.08 -2.83 11.90
N ARG A 88 12.30 -1.95 10.91
CA ARG A 88 11.82 -2.13 9.53
C ARG A 88 12.36 -3.41 8.89
N ARG A 89 13.64 -3.73 9.11
CA ARG A 89 14.25 -4.95 8.58
C ARG A 89 13.70 -6.22 9.23
N ALA A 90 13.49 -6.22 10.54
CA ALA A 90 12.87 -7.35 11.26
C ALA A 90 11.46 -7.64 10.72
N GLN A 91 10.63 -6.60 10.57
CA GLN A 91 9.27 -6.74 10.05
C GLN A 91 9.22 -7.31 8.62
N ARG A 92 10.16 -6.94 7.74
CA ARG A 92 10.24 -7.51 6.39
C ARG A 92 10.56 -8.99 6.40
N HIS A 93 11.43 -9.44 7.31
CA HIS A 93 11.76 -10.86 7.46
C HIS A 93 10.60 -11.67 8.02
N ASP A 94 9.88 -11.14 9.01
CA ASP A 94 8.70 -11.80 9.57
C ASP A 94 7.60 -11.96 8.52
N LEU A 95 7.37 -10.93 7.68
CA LEU A 95 6.40 -10.99 6.58
C LEU A 95 6.77 -11.97 5.47
N SER A 96 8.06 -12.13 5.15
CA SER A 96 8.50 -13.12 4.18
C SER A 96 8.20 -14.53 4.67
N LYS A 97 8.49 -14.80 5.95
CA LYS A 97 8.27 -16.11 6.55
C LYS A 97 6.78 -16.48 6.61
N THR A 98 5.93 -15.55 7.06
CA THR A 98 4.48 -15.81 7.07
C THR A 98 3.92 -16.00 5.66
N PHE A 99 4.46 -15.30 4.66
CA PHE A 99 4.06 -15.49 3.28
C PHE A 99 4.50 -16.85 2.71
N ASP A 100 5.69 -17.33 3.08
CA ASP A 100 6.16 -18.65 2.69
C ASP A 100 5.30 -19.75 3.33
N GLU A 101 4.89 -19.59 4.60
CA GLU A 101 3.93 -20.49 5.26
C GLU A 101 2.56 -20.54 4.54
N LEU A 102 2.06 -19.40 4.04
CA LEU A 102 0.82 -19.35 3.24
C LEU A 102 0.96 -20.07 1.89
N LYS A 103 2.12 -19.97 1.23
CA LYS A 103 2.41 -20.72 0.00
C LYS A 103 2.45 -22.21 0.24
N GLU A 104 3.08 -22.65 1.33
CA GLU A 104 3.12 -24.07 1.70
C GLU A 104 1.72 -24.63 1.92
N LYS A 105 0.83 -23.87 2.59
CA LYS A 105 -0.57 -24.25 2.77
C LYS A 105 -1.34 -24.33 1.46
N LEU A 106 -1.09 -23.42 0.51
CA LEU A 106 -1.69 -23.50 -0.83
C LEU A 106 -1.24 -24.75 -1.57
N GLU A 107 0.04 -25.11 -1.50
CA GLU A 107 0.55 -26.35 -2.10
C GLU A 107 -0.02 -27.59 -1.40
N GLU A 108 -0.23 -27.55 -0.08
CA GLU A 108 -0.93 -28.61 0.66
C GLU A 108 -2.37 -28.80 0.15
N VAL A 109 -3.13 -27.72 -0.05
CA VAL A 109 -4.48 -27.76 -0.64
C VAL A 109 -4.46 -28.43 -2.01
N LYS A 110 -3.56 -27.98 -2.90
CA LYS A 110 -3.42 -28.55 -4.26
C LYS A 110 -3.07 -30.03 -4.21
N LYS A 111 -2.18 -30.43 -3.30
CA LYS A 111 -1.78 -31.83 -3.12
C LYS A 111 -2.96 -32.68 -2.63
N LEU A 112 -3.69 -32.24 -1.62
CA LEU A 112 -4.85 -32.96 -1.09
C LEU A 112 -5.93 -33.16 -2.16
N GLU A 113 -6.18 -32.13 -2.97
CA GLU A 113 -7.14 -32.23 -4.07
C GLU A 113 -6.65 -33.19 -5.15
N ARG A 114 -5.37 -33.13 -5.57
CA ARG A 114 -4.78 -34.09 -6.52
C ARG A 114 -4.91 -35.52 -6.02
N ASP A 115 -4.58 -35.76 -4.75
CA ASP A 115 -4.70 -37.08 -4.13
C ASP A 115 -6.17 -37.55 -4.08
N GLY A 116 -7.11 -36.63 -3.84
CA GLY A 116 -8.56 -36.89 -3.86
C GLY A 116 -9.09 -37.24 -5.26
N LEU A 117 -8.63 -36.52 -6.28
CA LEU A 117 -8.95 -36.78 -7.68
C LEU A 117 -8.40 -38.15 -8.13
N ASP A 118 -7.17 -38.48 -7.75
CA ASP A 118 -6.57 -39.79 -8.02
C ASP A 118 -7.33 -40.93 -7.35
N ARG A 119 -7.75 -40.77 -6.08
CA ARG A 119 -8.61 -41.74 -5.39
C ARG A 119 -9.95 -41.91 -6.10
N ARG A 120 -10.58 -40.81 -6.53
CA ARG A 120 -11.87 -40.85 -7.22
C ARG A 120 -11.75 -41.49 -8.62
N ARG A 121 -10.64 -41.24 -9.33
CA ARG A 121 -10.33 -41.88 -10.62
C ARG A 121 -10.18 -43.40 -10.48
N ASN A 122 -9.54 -43.86 -9.42
CA ASN A 122 -9.25 -45.28 -9.18
C ASN A 122 -10.36 -46.02 -8.40
N ALA A 123 -11.42 -45.34 -7.98
CA ALA A 123 -12.51 -45.95 -7.21
C ALA A 123 -13.31 -46.95 -8.06
N GLU A 124 -13.74 -48.05 -7.43
CA GLU A 124 -14.61 -49.02 -8.10
C GLU A 124 -16.00 -48.43 -8.31
N ALA A 125 -16.46 -48.45 -9.57
CA ALA A 125 -17.78 -47.97 -9.95
C ALA A 125 -18.71 -49.15 -10.32
N PRO A 126 -20.03 -49.07 -10.05
CA PRO A 126 -20.97 -50.15 -10.34
C PRO A 126 -21.15 -50.48 -11.83
N ASN A 127 -20.82 -49.54 -12.72
CA ASN A 127 -20.86 -49.74 -14.15
C ASN A 127 -19.72 -48.98 -14.86
N GLU A 128 -19.38 -49.42 -16.06
CA GLU A 128 -18.28 -48.86 -16.86
C GLU A 128 -18.55 -47.42 -17.33
N GLN A 129 -19.83 -47.08 -17.55
CA GLN A 129 -20.25 -45.72 -17.92
C GLN A 129 -20.00 -44.69 -16.81
N LEU A 130 -20.30 -45.02 -15.55
CA LEU A 130 -20.04 -44.14 -14.41
C LEU A 130 -18.54 -44.03 -14.16
N LYS A 131 -17.79 -45.13 -14.33
CA LYS A 131 -16.33 -45.11 -14.23
C LYS A 131 -15.72 -44.11 -15.22
N ALA A 132 -16.10 -44.20 -16.51
CA ALA A 132 -15.61 -43.30 -17.54
C ALA A 132 -15.99 -41.83 -17.27
N ALA A 133 -17.19 -41.56 -16.75
CA ALA A 133 -17.60 -40.21 -16.37
C ALA A 133 -16.78 -39.65 -15.20
N MET A 134 -16.50 -40.46 -14.18
CA MET A 134 -15.67 -40.05 -13.05
C MET A 134 -14.21 -39.82 -13.46
N GLU A 135 -13.65 -40.68 -14.32
CA GLU A 135 -12.30 -40.51 -14.86
C GLU A 135 -12.18 -39.23 -15.69
N LYS A 136 -13.17 -38.92 -16.53
CA LYS A 136 -13.22 -37.70 -17.32
C LYS A 136 -13.28 -36.46 -16.43
N LEU A 137 -14.20 -36.44 -15.45
CA LEU A 137 -14.32 -35.34 -14.49
C LEU A 137 -13.01 -35.13 -13.73
N ALA A 138 -12.41 -36.21 -13.22
CA ALA A 138 -11.16 -36.13 -12.48
C ALA A 138 -10.01 -35.57 -13.35
N SER A 139 -9.94 -35.99 -14.61
CA SER A 139 -8.93 -35.51 -15.57
C SER A 139 -9.10 -34.03 -15.91
N GLU A 140 -10.34 -33.58 -16.13
CA GLU A 140 -10.64 -32.17 -16.40
C GLU A 140 -10.27 -31.28 -15.21
N ARG A 141 -10.60 -31.71 -13.99
CA ARG A 141 -10.24 -30.98 -12.76
C ARG A 141 -8.74 -30.96 -12.50
N MET A 142 -8.04 -32.05 -12.80
CA MET A 142 -6.58 -32.11 -12.70
C MET A 142 -5.93 -31.13 -13.69
N ALA A 143 -6.42 -31.06 -14.92
CA ALA A 143 -5.96 -30.08 -15.90
C ALA A 143 -6.22 -28.63 -15.45
N GLN A 144 -7.34 -28.36 -14.78
CA GLN A 144 -7.60 -27.03 -14.19
C GLN A 144 -6.61 -26.68 -13.08
N LEU A 145 -6.27 -27.64 -12.20
CA LEU A 145 -5.26 -27.45 -11.17
C LEU A 145 -3.85 -27.22 -11.74
N ASP A 146 -3.51 -27.91 -12.84
CA ASP A 146 -2.22 -27.77 -13.50
C ASP A 146 -2.11 -26.47 -14.32
N ALA A 147 -3.25 -25.93 -14.77
CA ALA A 147 -3.35 -24.63 -15.44
C ALA A 147 -3.37 -23.44 -14.46
N LEU A 148 -3.30 -23.68 -13.15
CA LEU A 148 -3.25 -22.60 -12.16
C LEU A 148 -2.00 -21.73 -12.37
N PRO A 149 -2.13 -20.39 -12.31
CA PRO A 149 -0.98 -19.48 -12.39
C PRO A 149 0.06 -19.76 -11.31
N GLU A 150 1.34 -19.54 -11.61
CA GLU A 150 2.44 -19.63 -10.62
C GLU A 150 2.37 -18.52 -9.55
N ASP A 151 1.71 -17.40 -9.86
CA ASP A 151 1.49 -16.31 -8.91
C ASP A 151 0.48 -16.72 -7.82
N PHE A 152 0.92 -16.65 -6.56
CA PHE A 152 0.12 -17.03 -5.38
C PHE A 152 -1.25 -16.37 -5.35
N GLY A 153 -1.33 -15.04 -5.58
CA GLY A 153 -2.59 -14.30 -5.49
C GLY A 153 -3.58 -14.70 -6.57
N ARG A 154 -3.09 -14.93 -7.80
CA ARG A 154 -3.90 -15.42 -8.91
C ARG A 154 -4.33 -16.87 -8.71
N ALA A 155 -3.47 -17.73 -8.17
CA ALA A 155 -3.79 -19.12 -7.87
C ALA A 155 -4.89 -19.22 -6.81
N VAL A 156 -4.77 -18.49 -5.69
CA VAL A 156 -5.81 -18.42 -4.65
C VAL A 156 -7.13 -17.92 -5.23
N ARG A 157 -7.11 -16.86 -6.06
CA ARG A 157 -8.33 -16.35 -6.69
C ARG A 157 -8.98 -17.37 -7.63
N ALA A 158 -8.20 -18.08 -8.43
CA ALA A 158 -8.71 -19.11 -9.33
C ALA A 158 -9.35 -20.29 -8.57
N LEU A 159 -8.81 -20.63 -7.39
CA LEU A 159 -9.38 -21.66 -6.50
C LEU A 159 -10.66 -21.22 -5.77
N LYS A 160 -11.00 -19.93 -5.75
CA LYS A 160 -12.23 -19.44 -5.11
C LYS A 160 -13.49 -19.99 -5.78
N ASP A 161 -13.47 -20.04 -7.12
CA ASP A 161 -14.60 -20.52 -7.91
C ASP A 161 -14.45 -22.02 -8.26
N TYR A 162 -13.42 -22.68 -7.71
CA TYR A 162 -13.13 -24.09 -7.92
C TYR A 162 -13.95 -24.95 -6.94
N GLU A 163 -14.69 -25.91 -7.48
CA GLU A 163 -15.44 -26.87 -6.65
C GLU A 163 -14.53 -28.05 -6.26
N PHE A 164 -14.12 -28.10 -5.00
CA PHE A 164 -13.27 -29.17 -4.49
C PHE A 164 -13.98 -30.52 -4.45
N VAL A 165 -13.26 -31.55 -4.89
CA VAL A 165 -13.70 -32.94 -4.83
C VAL A 165 -13.37 -33.57 -3.49
N GLU A 166 -12.24 -33.18 -2.89
CA GLU A 166 -11.80 -33.61 -1.56
C GLU A 166 -12.26 -32.63 -0.46
N PRO A 167 -13.09 -33.06 0.51
CA PRO A 167 -13.57 -32.18 1.58
C PRO A 167 -12.44 -31.55 2.41
N LYS A 168 -11.38 -32.31 2.68
CA LYS A 168 -10.21 -31.81 3.42
C LYS A 168 -9.46 -30.70 2.68
N ALA A 169 -9.42 -30.75 1.34
CA ALA A 169 -8.81 -29.69 0.53
C ALA A 169 -9.63 -28.40 0.63
N ALA A 170 -10.96 -28.51 0.61
CA ALA A 170 -11.86 -27.38 0.80
C ALA A 170 -11.71 -26.73 2.18
N GLU A 171 -11.64 -27.54 3.24
CA GLU A 171 -11.40 -27.06 4.61
C GLU A 171 -10.07 -26.30 4.71
N LYS A 172 -8.98 -26.89 4.19
CA LYS A 172 -7.65 -26.25 4.19
C LYS A 172 -7.61 -24.96 3.39
N TYR A 173 -8.34 -24.91 2.28
CA TYR A 173 -8.48 -23.69 1.48
C TYR A 173 -9.21 -22.58 2.26
N GLN A 174 -10.27 -22.92 3.00
CA GLN A 174 -10.96 -21.95 3.87
C GLN A 174 -10.07 -21.44 5.01
N GLU A 175 -9.28 -22.32 5.63
CA GLU A 175 -8.27 -21.94 6.63
C GLU A 175 -7.25 -20.95 6.03
N LEU A 176 -6.73 -21.26 4.84
CA LEU A 176 -5.81 -20.39 4.11
C LEU A 176 -6.43 -19.02 3.85
N LEU A 177 -7.68 -18.96 3.38
CA LEU A 177 -8.37 -17.68 3.14
C LEU A 177 -8.51 -16.85 4.41
N LYS A 178 -8.86 -17.48 5.53
CA LYS A 178 -9.01 -16.82 6.82
C LYS A 178 -7.68 -16.22 7.31
N GLU A 179 -6.60 -16.98 7.21
CA GLU A 179 -5.27 -16.50 7.62
C GLU A 179 -4.76 -15.42 6.67
N LEU A 180 -4.92 -15.60 5.36
CA LEU A 180 -4.57 -14.59 4.36
C LEU A 180 -5.30 -13.27 4.67
N GLN A 181 -6.60 -13.34 4.96
CA GLN A 181 -7.38 -12.18 5.36
C GLN A 181 -6.78 -11.52 6.61
N GLN A 182 -6.49 -12.28 7.67
CA GLN A 182 -5.90 -11.73 8.89
C GLN A 182 -4.55 -11.04 8.65
N GLN A 183 -3.66 -11.65 7.86
CA GLN A 183 -2.33 -11.13 7.57
C GLN A 183 -2.38 -9.88 6.67
N VAL A 184 -3.19 -9.90 5.61
CA VAL A 184 -3.37 -8.76 4.71
C VAL A 184 -3.99 -7.59 5.45
N LEU A 185 -5.00 -7.85 6.28
CA LEU A 185 -5.64 -6.82 7.09
C LEU A 185 -4.66 -6.20 8.09
N GLY A 186 -3.83 -7.00 8.77
CA GLY A 186 -2.82 -6.51 9.69
C GLY A 186 -1.78 -5.61 9.02
N SER A 187 -1.29 -6.01 7.84
CA SER A 187 -0.34 -5.21 7.06
C SER A 187 -0.96 -3.92 6.54
N TYR A 188 -2.16 -4.00 5.95
CA TYR A 188 -2.87 -2.83 5.43
C TYR A 188 -3.15 -1.80 6.53
N PHE A 189 -3.63 -2.27 7.68
CA PHE A 189 -3.92 -1.43 8.84
C PHE A 189 -2.67 -0.71 9.35
N LYS A 190 -1.54 -1.41 9.42
CA LYS A 190 -0.28 -0.82 9.85
C LYS A 190 0.21 0.25 8.88
N ASN A 191 0.19 -0.06 7.58
CA ASN A 191 0.58 0.90 6.54
C ASN A 191 -0.35 2.11 6.54
N MET A 192 -1.64 1.89 6.79
CA MET A 192 -2.64 2.95 6.90
C MET A 192 -2.37 3.83 8.13
N ARG A 193 -2.08 3.25 9.29
CA ARG A 193 -1.69 4.01 10.48
C ARG A 193 -0.43 4.84 10.24
N GLU A 194 0.58 4.28 9.59
CA GLU A 194 1.79 5.02 9.20
C GLU A 194 1.46 6.15 8.21
N SER A 195 0.56 5.91 7.26
CA SER A 195 0.13 6.93 6.28
C SER A 195 -0.68 8.04 6.95
N LEU A 196 -1.59 7.71 7.87
CA LEU A 196 -2.40 8.65 8.63
C LEU A 196 -1.55 9.48 9.60
N GLN A 197 -0.51 8.88 10.21
CA GLN A 197 0.47 9.61 11.02
C GLN A 197 1.29 10.62 10.19
N ASN A 198 1.39 10.40 8.88
CA ASN A 198 2.10 11.29 7.96
C ASN A 198 1.17 12.31 7.27
N LEU A 199 -0.13 12.34 7.61
CA LEU A 199 -1.03 13.40 7.14
C LEU A 199 -0.65 14.70 7.83
N THR A 200 -0.11 15.64 7.05
CA THR A 200 0.23 16.97 7.56
C THR A 200 -0.97 17.92 7.42
N PRO A 201 -1.07 18.98 8.25
CA PRO A 201 -2.11 20.00 8.10
C PRO A 201 -2.16 20.62 6.69
N GLU A 202 -1.03 20.74 6.01
CA GLU A 202 -0.94 21.26 4.64
C GLU A 202 -1.59 20.32 3.62
N GLN A 203 -1.50 19.00 3.83
CA GLN A 203 -2.16 18.02 2.97
C GLN A 203 -3.68 18.04 3.14
N LEU A 204 -4.16 18.24 4.36
CA LEU A 204 -5.60 18.42 4.64
C LEU A 204 -6.14 19.67 3.96
N GLU A 205 -5.41 20.78 4.05
CA GLU A 205 -5.79 22.03 3.40
C GLU A 205 -5.84 21.90 1.86
N ARG A 206 -4.84 21.24 1.26
CA ARG A 206 -4.84 20.94 -0.18
C ARG A 206 -6.05 20.09 -0.57
N THR A 207 -6.39 19.08 0.22
CA THR A 207 -7.54 18.20 -0.02
C THR A 207 -8.86 18.97 0.05
N ARG A 208 -9.02 19.85 1.06
CA ARG A 208 -10.18 20.72 1.20
C ARG A 208 -10.36 21.63 0.00
N GLN A 209 -9.28 22.26 -0.46
CA GLN A 209 -9.31 23.14 -1.62
C GLN A 209 -9.70 22.38 -2.90
N MET A 210 -9.15 21.19 -3.09
CA MET A 210 -9.49 20.31 -4.22
C MET A 210 -10.98 19.97 -4.27
N ILE A 211 -11.59 19.60 -3.13
CA ILE A 211 -13.02 19.29 -3.04
C ILE A 211 -13.88 20.52 -3.36
N ARG A 212 -13.48 21.70 -2.87
CA ARG A 212 -14.18 22.96 -3.15
C ARG A 212 -14.11 23.34 -4.63
N ASP A 213 -12.95 23.19 -5.25
CA ASP A 213 -12.76 23.49 -6.67
C ASP A 213 -13.56 22.52 -7.55
N LEU A 214 -13.58 21.23 -7.21
CA LEU A 214 -14.43 20.24 -7.85
C LEU A 214 -15.90 20.62 -7.73
N ASN A 215 -16.36 20.90 -6.51
CA ASN A 215 -17.75 21.24 -6.26
C ASN A 215 -18.19 22.50 -7.03
N ARG A 216 -17.34 23.52 -7.09
CA ARG A 216 -17.59 24.73 -7.87
C ARG A 216 -17.75 24.42 -9.37
N ALA A 217 -16.86 23.62 -9.94
CA ALA A 217 -16.95 23.23 -11.34
C ALA A 217 -18.24 22.43 -11.62
N LEU A 218 -18.60 21.49 -10.74
CA LEU A 218 -19.84 20.73 -10.89
C LEU A 218 -21.09 21.61 -10.82
N LYS A 219 -21.13 22.59 -9.91
CA LYS A 219 -22.23 23.57 -9.83
C LYS A 219 -22.31 24.45 -11.08
N GLU A 220 -21.18 24.98 -11.54
CA GLU A 220 -21.13 25.76 -12.78
C GLU A 220 -21.67 24.97 -13.97
N ARG A 221 -21.34 23.69 -14.05
CA ARG A 221 -21.86 22.79 -15.07
C ARG A 221 -23.36 22.57 -14.96
N MET A 222 -23.90 22.43 -13.75
CA MET A 222 -25.35 22.33 -13.53
C MET A 222 -26.10 23.59 -13.96
N ASP A 223 -25.48 24.76 -13.78
CA ASP A 223 -26.02 26.05 -14.21
C ASP A 223 -25.91 26.27 -15.73
N GLY A 224 -25.37 25.29 -16.47
CA GLY A 224 -25.21 25.31 -17.93
C GLY A 224 -23.90 25.94 -18.41
N GLY A 225 -22.94 26.15 -17.51
CA GLY A 225 -21.59 26.60 -17.84
C GLY A 225 -20.66 25.49 -18.34
N GLU A 226 -19.51 25.89 -18.88
CA GLU A 226 -18.44 25.01 -19.37
C GLU A 226 -17.15 25.23 -18.56
N PRO A 227 -17.05 24.65 -17.35
CA PRO A 227 -15.85 24.79 -16.53
C PRO A 227 -14.62 24.17 -17.20
N ASP A 228 -13.47 24.84 -17.09
CA ASP A 228 -12.21 24.40 -17.71
C ASP A 228 -11.65 23.15 -17.01
N PHE A 229 -11.90 21.99 -17.64
CA PHE A 229 -11.38 20.70 -17.18
C PHE A 229 -9.86 20.60 -17.28
N GLU A 230 -9.24 21.21 -18.29
CA GLU A 230 -7.79 21.13 -18.49
C GLU A 230 -7.06 21.87 -17.37
N ALA A 231 -7.56 23.04 -16.97
CA ALA A 231 -7.05 23.75 -15.80
C ALA A 231 -7.19 22.92 -14.52
N PHE A 232 -8.34 22.26 -14.32
CA PHE A 232 -8.56 21.39 -13.17
C PHE A 232 -7.61 20.19 -13.16
N GLN A 233 -7.42 19.51 -14.30
CA GLN A 233 -6.51 18.37 -14.42
C GLN A 233 -5.06 18.74 -14.16
N ARG A 234 -4.61 19.93 -14.61
CA ARG A 234 -3.26 20.43 -14.31
C ARG A 234 -3.05 20.72 -12.83
N GLN A 235 -4.08 21.19 -12.14
CA GLN A 235 -4.02 21.55 -10.73
C GLN A 235 -4.16 20.31 -9.81
N TYR A 236 -4.97 19.34 -10.21
CA TYR A 236 -5.29 18.14 -9.43
C TYR A 236 -5.15 16.85 -10.28
N PRO A 237 -3.93 16.52 -10.75
CA PRO A 237 -3.69 15.34 -11.57
C PRO A 237 -4.05 14.04 -10.84
N GLU A 238 -3.89 14.01 -9.51
CA GLU A 238 -4.25 12.87 -8.66
C GLU A 238 -5.74 12.50 -8.71
N LEU A 239 -6.62 13.49 -8.87
CA LEU A 239 -8.06 13.28 -8.87
C LEU A 239 -8.60 13.07 -10.29
N ALA A 240 -8.06 13.81 -11.27
CA ALA A 240 -8.44 13.67 -12.67
C ALA A 240 -7.97 12.32 -13.26
N GLY A 241 -6.81 11.81 -12.83
CA GLY A 241 -6.27 10.54 -13.31
C GLY A 241 -6.21 10.48 -14.84
N ASN A 242 -6.90 9.49 -15.42
CA ASN A 242 -6.98 9.28 -16.86
C ASN A 242 -8.27 9.85 -17.49
N ALA A 243 -9.05 10.64 -16.76
CA ALA A 243 -10.26 11.28 -17.30
C ALA A 243 -9.89 12.31 -18.38
N LYS A 244 -10.68 12.33 -19.47
CA LYS A 244 -10.49 13.27 -20.58
C LYS A 244 -11.35 14.52 -20.43
N ASP A 245 -12.47 14.40 -19.72
CA ASP A 245 -13.46 15.45 -19.51
C ASP A 245 -14.21 15.24 -18.18
N TRP A 246 -15.12 16.17 -17.87
CA TRP A 246 -15.96 16.11 -16.66
C TRP A 246 -16.87 14.87 -16.62
N ASP A 247 -17.33 14.34 -17.75
CA ASP A 247 -18.18 13.15 -17.79
C ASP A 247 -17.40 11.87 -17.47
N ASP A 248 -16.17 11.78 -18.00
CA ASP A 248 -15.25 10.71 -17.68
C ASP A 248 -14.85 10.75 -16.20
N LEU A 249 -14.60 11.95 -15.65
CA LEU A 249 -14.30 12.10 -14.22
C LEU A 249 -15.48 11.67 -13.35
N LEU A 250 -16.70 12.12 -13.66
CA LEU A 250 -17.91 11.74 -12.92
C LEU A 250 -18.16 10.23 -12.98
N ARG A 251 -17.95 9.59 -14.13
CA ARG A 251 -18.03 8.13 -14.27
C ARG A 251 -16.99 7.40 -13.41
N GLN A 252 -15.75 7.87 -13.39
CA GLN A 252 -14.71 7.28 -12.54
C GLN A 252 -15.03 7.43 -11.05
N LEU A 253 -15.51 8.60 -10.63
CA LEU A 253 -15.94 8.85 -9.26
C LEU A 253 -17.11 7.93 -8.87
N ALA A 254 -18.10 7.76 -9.76
CA ALA A 254 -19.23 6.85 -9.55
C ALA A 254 -18.77 5.39 -9.36
N GLN A 255 -17.87 4.92 -10.24
CA GLN A 255 -17.29 3.57 -10.15
C GLN A 255 -16.50 3.37 -8.86
N GLY A 256 -15.69 4.36 -8.48
CA GLY A 256 -14.94 4.35 -7.22
C GLY A 256 -15.86 4.26 -6.01
N MET A 257 -16.94 5.04 -5.98
CA MET A 257 -17.93 4.99 -4.91
C MET A 257 -18.65 3.64 -4.85
N ALA A 258 -19.01 3.05 -5.99
CA ALA A 258 -19.65 1.73 -6.04
C ALA A 258 -18.72 0.62 -5.50
N ALA A 259 -17.45 0.64 -5.91
CA ALA A 259 -16.43 -0.29 -5.41
C ALA A 259 -16.22 -0.14 -3.89
N MET A 260 -16.11 1.10 -3.40
CA MET A 260 -15.97 1.37 -1.97
C MET A 260 -17.19 0.86 -1.19
N ARG A 261 -18.41 1.06 -1.72
CA ARG A 261 -19.65 0.58 -1.08
C ARG A 261 -19.70 -0.95 -0.99
N SER A 262 -19.27 -1.65 -2.03
CA SER A 262 -19.13 -3.12 -2.02
C SER A 262 -18.13 -3.58 -0.96
N LEU A 263 -16.98 -2.90 -0.86
CA LEU A 263 -16.00 -3.16 0.20
C LEU A 263 -16.60 -2.91 1.59
N TRP A 264 -17.26 -1.77 1.82
CA TRP A 264 -17.96 -1.49 3.08
C TRP A 264 -18.97 -2.56 3.45
N GLN A 265 -19.80 -2.99 2.49
CA GLN A 265 -20.78 -4.07 2.69
C GLN A 265 -20.12 -5.40 3.05
N SER A 266 -18.94 -5.69 2.47
CA SER A 266 -18.17 -6.90 2.76
C SER A 266 -17.44 -6.89 4.11
N MET A 267 -17.23 -5.72 4.73
CA MET A 267 -16.62 -5.59 6.06
C MET A 267 -17.61 -5.92 7.19
N SER A 268 -17.12 -6.52 8.28
CA SER A 268 -17.90 -6.77 9.50
C SER A 268 -18.23 -5.48 10.25
N SER A 269 -19.28 -5.49 11.08
CA SER A 269 -19.69 -4.33 11.89
C SER A 269 -18.55 -3.82 12.79
N ASP A 270 -17.82 -4.72 13.45
CA ASP A 270 -16.72 -4.34 14.34
C ASP A 270 -15.58 -3.66 13.59
N MET A 271 -15.32 -4.08 12.35
CA MET A 271 -14.28 -3.50 11.52
C MET A 271 -14.65 -2.10 11.02
N ARG A 272 -15.94 -1.86 10.74
CA ARG A 272 -16.44 -0.54 10.38
C ARG A 272 -16.24 0.46 11.52
N SER A 273 -16.61 0.07 12.74
CA SER A 273 -16.43 0.94 13.92
C SER A 273 -14.96 1.27 14.20
N GLN A 274 -14.05 0.31 14.01
CA GLN A 274 -12.61 0.56 14.17
C GLN A 274 -12.06 1.51 13.10
N LEU A 275 -12.55 1.42 11.86
CA LEU A 275 -12.19 2.36 10.80
C LEU A 275 -12.72 3.77 11.09
N GLU A 276 -13.95 3.90 11.58
CA GLU A 276 -14.53 5.18 11.99
C GLU A 276 -13.71 5.85 13.10
N GLU A 277 -13.24 5.08 14.09
CA GLU A 277 -12.41 5.60 15.17
C GLU A 277 -11.06 6.15 14.66
N LEU A 278 -10.46 5.50 13.66
CA LEU A 278 -9.18 5.91 13.07
C LEU A 278 -9.33 7.08 12.09
N LEU A 279 -10.36 7.04 11.26
CA LEU A 279 -10.70 8.11 10.33
C LEU A 279 -11.16 9.35 11.08
N GLY A 280 -11.72 9.18 12.28
CA GLY A 280 -12.25 10.25 13.12
C GLY A 280 -11.27 11.39 13.35
N ALA A 281 -9.95 11.18 13.35
CA ALA A 281 -8.98 12.26 13.49
C ALA A 281 -8.78 13.12 12.23
N ALA A 282 -8.74 12.50 11.04
CA ALA A 282 -8.59 13.20 9.76
C ALA A 282 -9.92 13.75 9.22
N PHE A 283 -11.02 13.05 9.50
CA PHE A 283 -12.38 13.44 9.13
C PHE A 283 -13.05 14.37 10.14
N ASN A 284 -12.48 14.64 11.33
CA ASN A 284 -13.05 15.62 12.27
C ASN A 284 -12.79 17.08 11.88
N ASP A 285 -12.06 17.36 10.80
CA ASP A 285 -11.90 18.73 10.35
C ASP A 285 -13.25 19.29 9.86
N PRO A 286 -13.80 20.33 10.52
CA PRO A 286 -15.12 20.85 10.16
C PRO A 286 -15.16 21.36 8.71
N GLY A 287 -14.06 21.97 8.24
CA GLY A 287 -14.00 22.55 6.91
C GLY A 287 -13.97 21.51 5.79
N LEU A 288 -13.39 20.34 6.06
CA LEU A 288 -13.40 19.19 5.16
C LEU A 288 -14.79 18.53 5.11
N GLN A 289 -15.42 18.35 6.28
CA GLN A 289 -16.78 17.81 6.36
C GLN A 289 -17.79 18.67 5.57
N ASP A 290 -17.74 19.98 5.76
CA ASP A 290 -18.59 20.92 5.03
C ASP A 290 -18.39 20.79 3.51
N ALA A 291 -17.13 20.79 3.06
CA ALA A 291 -16.81 20.67 1.63
C ALA A 291 -17.30 19.34 1.03
N MET A 292 -17.18 18.24 1.77
CA MET A 292 -17.67 16.92 1.34
C MET A 292 -19.20 16.87 1.27
N ASN A 293 -19.88 17.45 2.25
CA ASN A 293 -21.35 17.50 2.26
C ASN A 293 -21.87 18.30 1.06
N ASP A 294 -21.28 19.46 0.77
CA ASP A 294 -21.67 20.26 -0.39
C ASP A 294 -21.43 19.51 -1.72
N LEU A 295 -20.33 18.75 -1.81
CA LEU A 295 -20.03 17.94 -2.98
C LEU A 295 -21.03 16.77 -3.12
N ALA A 296 -21.35 16.09 -2.02
CA ALA A 296 -22.30 14.98 -2.02
C ALA A 296 -23.70 15.42 -2.45
N GLU A 297 -24.14 16.60 -2.01
CA GLU A 297 -25.40 17.21 -2.45
C GLU A 297 -25.39 17.46 -3.97
N THR A 298 -24.31 18.07 -4.47
CA THR A 298 -24.15 18.39 -5.90
C THR A 298 -24.10 17.13 -6.76
N LEU A 299 -23.38 16.09 -6.32
CA LEU A 299 -23.32 14.80 -7.00
C LEU A 299 -24.66 14.05 -6.96
N GLY A 300 -25.40 14.12 -5.85
CA GLY A 300 -26.73 13.52 -5.73
C GLY A 300 -27.74 14.15 -6.69
N GLN A 301 -27.59 15.44 -6.99
CA GLN A 301 -28.41 16.15 -7.97
C GLN A 301 -27.99 15.82 -9.41
N LEU A 302 -26.69 15.69 -9.69
CA LEU A 302 -26.15 15.32 -11.01
C LEU A 302 -26.37 13.84 -11.38
N MET A 303 -26.41 12.95 -10.38
CA MET A 303 -26.60 11.51 -10.57
C MET A 303 -27.80 11.01 -9.77
N PRO A 304 -29.04 11.25 -10.24
CA PRO A 304 -30.21 10.61 -9.65
C PRO A 304 -30.05 9.09 -9.71
N MET A 305 -30.20 8.44 -8.56
CA MET A 305 -29.92 7.02 -8.32
C MET A 305 -30.72 6.02 -9.19
N ASP A 306 -31.63 6.52 -10.04
CA ASP A 306 -32.53 5.71 -10.87
C ASP A 306 -32.00 5.42 -12.29
N GLY A 307 -30.80 5.89 -12.65
CA GLY A 307 -30.29 5.81 -14.03
C GLY A 307 -29.39 4.61 -14.39
N TYR A 308 -28.92 3.82 -13.43
CA TYR A 308 -27.86 2.82 -13.69
C TYR A 308 -28.35 1.37 -13.88
N ASP A 309 -29.64 1.09 -13.78
CA ASP A 309 -30.20 -0.25 -14.02
C ASP A 309 -30.41 -0.59 -15.52
N HIS A 310 -30.16 0.34 -16.45
CA HIS A 310 -30.51 0.16 -17.87
C HIS A 310 -29.35 0.07 -18.88
N ALA A 311 -28.10 -0.16 -18.44
CA ALA A 311 -26.95 -0.31 -19.35
C ALA A 311 -26.26 -1.68 -19.30
N MET A 312 -26.88 -2.68 -18.67
CA MET A 312 -26.41 -4.07 -18.66
C MET A 312 -27.54 -5.02 -19.08
N SER A 313 -28.01 -4.87 -20.32
CA SER A 313 -28.81 -5.88 -21.03
C SER A 313 -28.38 -5.94 -22.48
#